data_AF-X0VYU4-F1
#
_entry.id   AF-X0VYU4-F1
#
_cell.length_a   1.000
_cell.length_b   1.000
_cell.length_c   1.000
_cell.angle_alpha   90.00
_cell.angle_beta   90.00
_cell.angle_gamma   90.00
#
_symmetry.space_group_name_H-M   'P 1'
#
loop_
_entity.id
_entity.type
_entity.pdbx_description
1 polymer ?
#
loop_
_entity_poly.entity_id
_entity_poly.type
_entity_poly.pdbx_seq_one_letter_code
_entity_poly.pdbx_strand_id
1 'polypeptide(L)' 'MSQGVSTAHLKLKPGQHVHFIGIGGVSMSALALALHEKGFHITGSDNADSLTVKR' A
#
# COMPACT_ATOMS: atom_id res chain seq x y z
N MET A 1 10.20 16.75 26.53
CA MET A 1 9.90 17.47 25.28
C MET A 1 9.24 16.48 24.31
N SER A 2 7.91 16.34 24.38
CA SER A 2 7.14 15.39 23.56
C SER A 2 6.62 16.12 22.31
N GLN A 3 7.32 15.99 21.19
CA GLN A 3 6.77 16.42 19.91
C GLN A 3 5.68 15.42 19.51
N GLY A 4 4.43 15.86 19.53
CA GLY A 4 3.28 15.06 19.13
C GLY A 4 3.41 14.63 17.68
N VAL A 5 3.35 13.33 17.44
CA VAL A 5 3.18 12.75 16.11
C VAL A 5 1.87 13.30 15.54
N SER A 6 1.95 14.11 14.49
CA SER A 6 0.77 14.60 13.77
C SER A 6 0.15 13.42 13.02
N THR A 7 -0.85 12.77 13.62
CA THR A 7 -1.62 11.70 12.97
C THR A 7 -2.46 12.33 11.86
N ALA A 8 -1.93 12.36 10.64
CA ALA A 8 -2.70 12.77 9.48
C ALA A 8 -3.83 11.74 9.27
N HIS A 9 -5.08 12.17 9.48
CA HIS A 9 -6.25 11.33 9.20
C HIS A 9 -6.51 11.32 7.70
N LEU A 10 -6.09 10.23 7.03
CA LEU A 10 -6.42 10.00 5.63
C LEU A 10 -7.78 9.30 5.51
N LYS A 11 -8.76 9.97 4.90
CA LYS A 11 -10.05 9.36 4.55
C LYS A 11 -9.98 8.80 3.13
N LEU A 12 -9.97 7.47 3.01
CA LEU A 12 -10.07 6.76 1.74
C LEU A 12 -11.54 6.48 1.40
N LYS A 13 -11.91 6.67 0.12
CA LYS A 13 -13.24 6.36 -0.42
C LYS A 13 -13.14 5.20 -1.41
N PRO A 14 -14.03 4.19 -1.35
CA PRO A 14 -14.06 3.11 -2.33
C PRO A 14 -14.06 3.64 -3.77
N GLY A 15 -13.35 2.98 -4.68
CA GLY A 15 -13.14 3.42 -6.07
C GLY A 15 -11.97 4.40 -6.26
N GLN A 16 -11.34 4.89 -5.20
CA GLN A 16 -10.10 5.67 -5.34
C GLN A 16 -8.92 4.80 -5.78
N HIS A 17 -8.00 5.42 -6.50
CA HIS A 17 -6.73 4.82 -6.88
C HIS A 17 -5.69 5.02 -5.78
N VAL A 18 -5.13 3.91 -5.28
CA VAL A 18 -4.07 3.90 -4.27
C VAL A 18 -2.82 3.28 -4.89
N HIS A 19 -1.69 3.99 -4.82
CA HIS A 19 -0.40 3.50 -5.27
C HIS A 19 0.47 3.15 -4.07
N PHE A 20 0.92 1.90 -3.97
CA PHE A 20 1.79 1.41 -2.91
C PHE A 20 3.25 1.43 -3.33
N ILE A 21 4.10 2.04 -2.51
CA ILE A 21 5.57 1.94 -2.64
C ILE A 21 6.05 0.79 -1.74
N GLY A 22 6.85 -0.13 -2.28
CA GLY A 22 7.25 -1.36 -1.60
C GLY A 22 6.13 -2.41 -1.53
N ILE A 23 5.29 -2.50 -2.58
CA ILE A 23 4.11 -3.38 -2.61
C ILE A 23 4.46 -4.87 -2.46
N GLY A 24 5.68 -5.27 -2.81
CA GLY A 24 6.16 -6.65 -2.71
C GLY A 24 6.51 -7.09 -1.28
N GLY A 25 6.56 -6.17 -0.32
CA GLY A 25 6.75 -6.51 1.09
C GLY A 25 5.56 -7.26 1.69
N VAL A 26 5.80 -8.14 2.67
CA VAL A 26 4.77 -8.99 3.31
C VAL A 26 3.59 -8.17 3.87
N SER A 27 3.88 -7.05 4.54
CA SER A 27 2.84 -6.21 5.12
C SER A 27 2.05 -5.44 4.05
N MET A 28 2.75 -4.88 3.08
CA MET A 28 2.17 -3.98 2.07
C MET A 28 1.34 -4.74 1.05
N SER A 29 1.78 -5.94 0.65
CA SER A 29 1.00 -6.86 -0.19
C SER A 29 -0.32 -7.27 0.48
N ALA A 30 -0.29 -7.61 1.77
CA ALA A 30 -1.51 -7.95 2.52
C ALA A 30 -2.49 -6.76 2.59
N LEU A 31 -1.98 -5.56 2.85
CA LEU A 31 -2.82 -4.35 2.89
C LEU A 31 -3.37 -3.97 1.51
N ALA A 32 -2.55 -4.08 0.47
CA ALA A 32 -2.94 -3.85 -0.91
C ALA A 32 -4.08 -4.80 -1.33
N LEU A 33 -3.98 -6.08 -0.98
CA LEU A 33 -5.02 -7.07 -1.25
C LEU A 33 -6.32 -6.73 -0.50
N ALA A 34 -6.24 -6.42 0.79
CA ALA A 34 -7.41 -6.08 1.59
C ALA A 34 -8.14 -4.82 1.10
N LEU A 35 -7.41 -3.84 0.53
CA LEU A 35 -8.04 -2.67 -0.09
C LEU A 35 -8.60 -2.99 -1.48
N HIS A 36 -7.91 -3.82 -2.27
CA HIS A 36 -8.42 -4.28 -3.55
C HIS A 36 -9.78 -5.00 -3.40
N GLU A 37 -9.90 -5.89 -2.42
CA GLU A 37 -11.17 -6.57 -2.09
C GLU A 37 -12.29 -5.61 -1.67
N LYS A 38 -11.93 -4.44 -1.13
CA LYS A 38 -12.89 -3.37 -0.76
C LYS A 38 -13.26 -2.46 -1.94
N GLY A 39 -12.83 -2.79 -3.16
CA GLY A 39 -13.18 -2.04 -4.37
C GLY A 39 -12.30 -0.82 -4.63
N PHE A 40 -11.08 -0.80 -4.10
CA PHE A 40 -10.08 0.22 -4.45
C PHE A 40 -9.28 -0.23 -5.67
N HIS A 41 -8.94 0.71 -6.55
CA HIS A 41 -7.98 0.45 -7.61
C HIS A 41 -6.58 0.53 -7.03
N ILE A 42 -5.81 -0.55 -7.13
CA ILE A 42 -4.48 -0.63 -6.53
C ILE A 42 -3.42 -0.73 -7.63
N THR A 43 -2.39 0.10 -7.53
CA THR A 43 -1.13 -0.09 -8.24
C THR A 43 0.01 -0.08 -7.23
N GLY A 44 1.20 -0.49 -7.65
CA GLY A 44 2.36 -0.37 -6.79
C GLY A 44 3.67 -0.47 -7.52
N SER A 45 4.70 -0.01 -6.84
CA SER A 45 6.10 -0.16 -7.23
C SER A 45 6.83 -0.87 -6.10
N ASP A 46 7.89 -1.59 -6.45
CA ASP A 46 8.84 -2.12 -5.49
C ASP A 46 10.25 -1.93 -6.07
N ASN A 47 11.22 -1.78 -5.19
CA ASN A 47 12.63 -1.59 -5.57
C ASN A 47 13.36 -2.94 -5.69
N ALA A 48 12.80 -4.01 -5.13
CA ALA A 48 13.29 -5.36 -5.36
C ALA A 48 12.69 -5.92 -6.67
N ASP A 49 13.54 -6.42 -7.57
CA ASP A 49 13.10 -7.48 -8.49
C ASP A 49 12.49 -8.57 -7.61
N SER A 50 11.17 -8.78 -7.70
CA SER A 50 10.49 -9.73 -6.84
C SER A 50 11.22 -11.07 -6.93
N LEU A 51 11.77 -11.57 -5.81
CA LEU A 51 12.41 -12.90 -5.75
C LEU A 51 11.48 -14.03 -6.22
N THR A 52 10.18 -13.75 -6.29
CA THR A 52 9.11 -14.64 -6.73
C THR A 52 8.93 -14.70 -8.25
N VAL A 53 9.39 -13.69 -9.02
CA VAL A 53 9.27 -13.66 -10.48
C VAL A 53 10.65 -13.49 -11.09
N LYS A 54 11.30 -14.62 -11.39
CA LYS A 54 12.43 -14.63 -12.33
C LYS A 54 11.92 -14.21 -13.71
N ARG A 55 12.62 -13.26 -14.34
CA ARG A 55 12.42 -12.88 -15.74
C ARG A 55 12.75 -14.04 -16.68
#